data_AF-A0A9R1RDU0-F1
#
_entry.id   AF-A0A9R1RDU0-F1
#
_cell.length_a   1.000
_cell.length_b   1.000
_cell.length_c   1.000
_cell.angle_alpha   90.00
_cell.angle_beta   90.00
_cell.angle_gamma   90.00
#
_symmetry.space_group_name_H-M   'P 1'
#
loop_
_entity.id
_entity.type
_entity.pdbx_description
1 polymer ?
#
loop_
_entity_poly.entity_id
_entity_poly.type
_entity_poly.pdbx_seq_one_letter_code
_entity_poly.pdbx_strand_id
1 'polypeptide(L)'
;MLKGGFAWHYKMCDKRPEFAKWQREAKKARRGLWSLDKPQKPWIWRRDNPRIDNKKGNADDIQLVTSRVLDGGGFFSMLCRYKQVEPQNQVNESSIALPLLIMKDMEDLGRKWKGSLENFVSENMKLHDQVQELKRDKKEAEERARKAEKEMESAVADNMKLNAQLQESEINKREAEDRVLQLDFFSGSVAAVNMDLHNKIEVLENENKKAKDRAKEAESEMESVVAENRKLNDQLQVVEGQAVKLKYFCEKVAGVNIVLHRKLEGSEEKNKKAEEQAKEKEKEMKTILDDNAKLSDQIQKLNKINKEITAFANNSKRKLQSVLAANMDLDKRGVERATLPDKGLEIVGVENMKEKLQGISHKKSEQTVETPSATPTKDSGVKKPTVWRIKMTATTSSAPPPKGHYE
;
A
#
# COMPACT_ATOMS: atom_id res chain seq x y z
N MET A 1 2.86 -69.40 -38.50
CA MET A 1 1.78 -69.98 -39.35
C MET A 1 1.51 -69.19 -40.64
N LEU A 2 1.26 -67.86 -40.62
CA LEU A 2 0.88 -67.08 -41.81
C LEU A 2 1.88 -67.19 -42.99
N LYS A 3 3.18 -67.02 -42.76
CA LYS A 3 4.25 -67.19 -43.79
C LYS A 3 4.24 -68.57 -44.48
N GLY A 4 3.73 -69.61 -43.80
CA GLY A 4 3.60 -70.97 -44.32
C GLY A 4 2.26 -71.26 -45.01
N GLY A 5 1.33 -70.30 -45.06
CA GLY A 5 0.01 -70.49 -45.69
C GLY A 5 -1.00 -71.30 -44.88
N PHE A 6 -0.74 -71.56 -43.59
CA PHE A 6 -1.61 -72.38 -42.72
C PHE A 6 -2.65 -71.57 -41.91
N ALA A 7 -2.72 -70.26 -42.13
CA ALA A 7 -3.61 -69.34 -41.43
C ALA A 7 -4.10 -68.22 -42.37
N TRP A 8 -5.21 -67.59 -42.00
CA TRP A 8 -5.77 -66.42 -42.67
C TRP A 8 -5.64 -65.21 -41.73
N HIS A 9 -5.34 -64.04 -42.29
CA HIS A 9 -5.28 -62.80 -41.52
C HIS A 9 -6.63 -62.07 -41.60
N TYR A 10 -7.23 -61.80 -40.44
CA TYR A 10 -8.50 -61.07 -40.34
C TYR A 10 -8.25 -59.63 -39.94
N LYS A 11 -8.43 -58.70 -40.89
CA LYS A 11 -8.24 -57.25 -40.69
C LYS A 11 -9.08 -56.65 -39.55
N MET A 12 -10.13 -57.33 -39.12
CA MET A 12 -10.98 -56.92 -37.98
C MET A 12 -10.35 -57.29 -36.63
N CYS A 13 -9.57 -58.37 -36.57
CA CYS A 13 -8.96 -58.89 -35.34
C CYS A 13 -7.52 -58.40 -35.15
N ASP A 14 -6.79 -58.20 -36.25
CA ASP A 14 -5.42 -57.66 -36.23
C ASP A 14 -5.27 -56.60 -37.33
N LYS A 15 -4.62 -55.49 -36.98
CA LYS A 15 -4.40 -54.30 -37.83
C LYS A 15 -2.96 -54.22 -38.38
N ARG A 16 -2.06 -55.14 -37.99
CA ARG A 16 -0.65 -55.11 -38.39
C ARG A 16 -0.48 -55.33 -39.92
N PRO A 17 0.18 -54.41 -40.65
CA PRO A 17 0.30 -54.51 -42.12
C PRO A 17 1.19 -55.67 -42.58
N GLU A 18 2.13 -56.11 -41.74
CA GLU A 18 3.05 -57.22 -42.03
C GLU A 18 2.33 -58.55 -42.25
N PHE A 19 1.28 -58.82 -41.48
CA PHE A 19 0.52 -60.07 -41.58
C PHE A 19 -0.31 -60.14 -42.86
N ALA A 20 -0.81 -58.99 -43.33
CA ALA A 20 -1.42 -58.86 -44.65
C ALA A 20 -0.40 -59.06 -45.79
N LYS A 21 0.86 -58.61 -45.62
CA LYS A 21 1.94 -58.88 -46.58
C LYS A 21 2.26 -60.38 -46.66
N TRP A 22 2.45 -61.05 -45.53
CA TRP A 22 2.76 -62.50 -45.51
C TRP A 22 1.61 -63.38 -46.03
N GLN A 23 0.34 -63.01 -45.79
CA GLN A 23 -0.80 -63.70 -46.40
C GLN A 23 -0.79 -63.57 -47.93
N ARG A 24 -0.48 -62.37 -48.45
CA ARG A 24 -0.40 -62.12 -49.90
C ARG A 24 0.74 -62.91 -50.55
N GLU A 25 1.90 -62.97 -49.90
CA GLU A 25 3.05 -63.78 -50.32
C GLU A 25 2.73 -65.28 -50.32
N ALA A 26 2.10 -65.80 -49.25
CA ALA A 26 1.71 -67.21 -49.16
C ALA A 26 0.67 -67.60 -50.22
N LYS A 27 -0.28 -66.71 -50.53
CA LYS A 27 -1.27 -66.90 -51.61
C LYS A 27 -0.60 -66.89 -52.99
N LYS A 28 0.32 -65.95 -53.27
CA LYS A 28 1.08 -65.90 -54.53
C LYS A 28 1.93 -67.18 -54.72
N ALA A 29 2.50 -67.70 -53.65
CA ALA A 29 3.33 -68.91 -53.67
C ALA A 29 2.53 -70.24 -53.57
N ARG A 30 1.18 -70.21 -53.59
CA ARG A 30 0.30 -71.39 -53.45
C ARG A 30 0.67 -72.32 -52.26
N ARG A 31 1.10 -71.76 -51.12
CA ARG A 31 1.58 -72.53 -49.96
C ARG A 31 0.45 -72.93 -49.00
N GLY A 32 0.54 -74.13 -48.42
CA GLY A 32 -0.40 -74.59 -47.40
C GLY A 32 -1.85 -74.65 -47.92
N LEU A 33 -2.78 -74.00 -47.22
CA LEU A 33 -4.20 -73.95 -47.62
C LEU A 33 -4.45 -73.17 -48.93
N TRP A 34 -3.45 -72.46 -49.45
CA TRP A 34 -3.52 -71.74 -50.73
C TRP A 34 -3.06 -72.58 -51.93
N SER A 35 -2.76 -73.86 -51.74
CA SER A 35 -2.44 -74.81 -52.82
C SER A 35 -3.68 -75.26 -53.60
N LEU A 36 -4.85 -75.31 -52.95
CA LEU A 36 -6.12 -75.69 -53.53
C LEU A 36 -6.77 -74.51 -54.27
N ASP A 37 -7.31 -74.76 -55.47
CA ASP A 37 -7.93 -73.71 -56.30
C ASP A 37 -9.18 -73.06 -55.65
N LYS A 38 -9.82 -73.76 -54.70
CA LYS A 38 -10.84 -73.21 -53.78
C LYS A 38 -10.31 -73.23 -52.34
N PRO A 39 -9.58 -72.21 -51.87
CA PRO A 39 -8.97 -72.20 -50.55
C PRO A 39 -10.03 -72.15 -49.44
N GLN A 40 -10.06 -73.19 -48.61
CA GLN A 40 -11.00 -73.28 -47.48
C GLN A 40 -10.52 -72.46 -46.27
N LYS A 41 -11.48 -72.11 -45.38
CA LYS A 41 -11.19 -71.43 -44.11
C LYS A 41 -10.38 -72.35 -43.17
N PRO A 42 -9.35 -71.85 -42.45
CA PRO A 42 -8.41 -72.71 -41.72
C PRO A 42 -9.00 -73.58 -40.61
N TRP A 43 -10.15 -73.20 -40.04
CA TRP A 43 -10.83 -74.02 -39.03
C TRP A 43 -11.66 -75.15 -39.65
N ILE A 44 -12.20 -74.97 -40.85
CA ILE A 44 -12.91 -76.02 -41.59
C ILE A 44 -11.91 -77.12 -41.95
N TRP A 45 -10.78 -76.73 -42.55
CA TRP A 45 -9.71 -77.67 -42.89
C TRP A 45 -9.19 -78.48 -41.69
N ARG A 46 -9.07 -77.86 -40.50
CA ARG A 46 -8.64 -78.54 -39.25
C ARG A 46 -9.71 -79.42 -38.62
N ARG A 47 -10.99 -79.10 -38.81
CA ARG A 47 -12.11 -79.95 -38.38
C ARG A 47 -12.21 -81.20 -39.26
N ASP A 48 -12.00 -81.01 -40.56
CA ASP A 48 -12.12 -82.07 -41.56
C ASP A 48 -10.81 -82.88 -41.71
N ASN A 49 -9.67 -82.34 -41.25
CA ASN A 49 -8.39 -83.04 -41.04
C ASN A 49 -7.96 -82.91 -39.56
N PRO A 50 -8.66 -83.60 -38.63
CA PRO A 50 -8.20 -83.66 -37.25
C PRO A 50 -6.82 -84.33 -37.23
N ARG A 51 -5.92 -83.76 -36.43
CA ARG A 51 -4.61 -84.34 -36.15
C ARG A 51 -4.76 -85.80 -35.71
N ILE A 52 -4.08 -86.73 -36.38
CA ILE A 52 -3.98 -88.14 -35.98
C ILE A 52 -2.95 -88.26 -34.83
N ASP A 53 -3.06 -87.35 -33.86
CA ASP A 53 -2.19 -87.20 -32.70
C ASP A 53 -2.89 -87.81 -31.47
N ASN A 54 -3.71 -88.86 -31.69
CA ASN A 54 -4.38 -89.63 -30.65
C ASN A 54 -4.88 -91.00 -31.16
N LYS A 55 -4.02 -91.76 -31.84
CA LYS A 55 -4.09 -93.21 -31.70
C LYS A 55 -3.49 -93.58 -30.33
N LYS A 56 -4.27 -93.39 -29.27
CA LYS A 56 -4.22 -94.37 -28.17
C LYS A 56 -4.50 -95.71 -28.84
N GLY A 57 -3.52 -96.62 -28.84
CA GLY A 57 -3.78 -98.00 -29.23
C GLY A 57 -4.91 -98.50 -28.33
N ASN A 58 -6.06 -98.83 -28.92
CA ASN A 58 -7.18 -99.38 -28.19
C ASN A 58 -6.71 -100.76 -27.70
N ALA A 59 -6.41 -100.88 -26.41
CA ALA A 59 -5.85 -102.11 -25.84
C ALA A 59 -6.83 -103.29 -25.92
N ASP A 60 -8.09 -102.99 -26.24
CA ASP A 60 -9.21 -103.94 -26.31
C ASP A 60 -9.30 -104.65 -27.68
N ASP A 61 -8.57 -104.19 -28.71
CA ASP A 61 -8.49 -104.87 -30.02
C ASP A 61 -7.40 -105.97 -30.09
N ILE A 62 -6.65 -106.21 -29.01
CA ILE A 62 -5.72 -107.36 -28.87
C ILE A 62 -6.28 -108.41 -27.89
N GLN A 63 -7.59 -108.67 -27.97
CA GLN A 63 -8.24 -109.82 -27.32
C GLN A 63 -9.02 -110.73 -28.29
N LEU A 64 -8.68 -110.72 -29.59
CA LEU A 64 -9.33 -111.56 -30.61
C LEU A 64 -8.40 -112.46 -31.44
N VAL A 65 -7.12 -112.60 -31.06
CA VAL A 65 -6.15 -113.52 -31.73
C VAL A 65 -5.43 -114.46 -30.76
N THR A 66 -5.56 -114.29 -29.44
CA THR A 66 -4.90 -115.13 -28.40
C THR A 66 -5.83 -116.09 -27.66
N SER A 67 -7.07 -116.28 -28.13
CA SER A 67 -8.05 -117.22 -27.60
C SER A 67 -8.61 -118.17 -28.67
N ARG A 68 -7.72 -118.82 -29.44
CA ARG A 68 -8.09 -119.95 -30.32
C ARG A 68 -6.94 -120.92 -30.65
N VAL A 69 -6.12 -121.29 -29.67
CA VAL A 69 -5.19 -122.46 -29.76
C VAL A 69 -5.17 -123.24 -28.43
N LEU A 70 -6.34 -123.48 -27.85
CA LEU A 70 -6.59 -124.49 -26.81
C LEU A 70 -7.99 -125.09 -27.02
N ASP A 71 -8.21 -125.65 -28.21
CA ASP A 71 -9.22 -126.67 -28.50
C ASP A 71 -8.98 -127.14 -29.94
N GLY A 72 -8.27 -128.25 -30.07
CA GLY A 72 -7.64 -128.66 -31.32
C GLY A 72 -6.91 -129.98 -31.19
N GLY A 73 -7.56 -130.98 -30.60
CA GLY A 73 -7.07 -132.36 -30.63
C GLY A 73 -6.97 -132.84 -32.08
N GLY A 74 -5.79 -133.33 -32.47
CA GLY A 74 -5.57 -133.97 -33.77
C GLY A 74 -4.83 -133.12 -34.79
N PHE A 75 -3.51 -132.94 -34.62
CA PHE A 75 -2.57 -132.80 -35.75
C PHE A 75 -1.14 -133.25 -35.42
N PHE A 76 -0.99 -134.48 -34.92
CA PHE A 76 0.28 -135.22 -34.98
C PHE A 76 0.05 -136.71 -35.29
N SER A 77 -0.82 -136.96 -36.27
CA SER A 77 -0.79 -138.21 -37.04
C SER A 77 0.23 -138.05 -38.18
N MET A 78 0.82 -139.17 -38.62
CA MET A 78 1.68 -139.28 -39.80
C MET A 78 3.13 -138.77 -39.70
N LEU A 79 3.97 -139.46 -38.89
CA LEU A 79 5.32 -139.89 -39.34
C LEU A 79 5.99 -140.93 -38.41
N CYS A 80 5.38 -142.11 -38.27
CA CYS A 80 6.05 -143.32 -37.77
C CYS A 80 5.64 -144.54 -38.62
N ARG A 81 6.18 -144.65 -39.84
CA ARG A 81 6.01 -145.84 -40.69
C ARG A 81 7.05 -146.89 -40.31
N TYR A 82 6.94 -147.48 -39.12
CA TYR A 82 7.80 -148.58 -38.71
C TYR A 82 7.35 -149.88 -39.39
N LYS A 83 8.25 -150.50 -40.17
CA LYS A 83 8.02 -151.83 -40.72
C LYS A 83 8.00 -152.84 -39.57
N GLN A 84 6.92 -153.62 -39.50
CA GLN A 84 6.92 -154.87 -38.76
C GLN A 84 7.81 -155.87 -39.51
N VAL A 85 8.91 -156.26 -38.88
CA VAL A 85 9.78 -157.35 -39.32
C VAL A 85 9.91 -158.29 -38.13
N GLU A 86 9.36 -159.49 -38.23
CA GLU A 86 9.70 -160.58 -37.33
C GLU A 86 11.08 -161.12 -37.73
N PRO A 87 11.94 -161.40 -36.74
CA PRO A 87 12.87 -162.51 -36.85
C PRO A 87 12.64 -163.54 -35.73
N GLN A 88 12.72 -164.80 -36.13
CA GLN A 88 12.65 -166.00 -35.30
C GLN A 88 13.48 -165.90 -34.00
N ASN A 89 12.92 -166.47 -32.92
CA ASN A 89 13.63 -166.70 -31.66
C ASN A 89 14.92 -167.50 -31.87
N GLN A 90 16.07 -166.91 -31.54
CA GLN A 90 17.16 -167.60 -30.86
C GLN A 90 17.64 -166.74 -29.68
N VAL A 91 17.84 -167.40 -28.53
CA VAL A 91 18.02 -166.74 -27.24
C VAL A 91 19.49 -166.39 -27.02
N ASN A 92 19.80 -165.09 -27.05
CA ASN A 92 21.12 -164.56 -26.77
C ASN A 92 20.98 -163.36 -25.80
N GLU A 93 21.34 -163.55 -24.52
CA GLU A 93 21.08 -162.62 -23.42
C GLU A 93 21.80 -161.24 -23.54
N SER A 94 22.64 -161.07 -24.56
CA SER A 94 23.33 -159.80 -24.88
C SER A 94 22.46 -158.77 -25.63
N SER A 95 21.30 -159.15 -26.17
CA SER A 95 20.53 -158.26 -27.08
C SER A 95 19.62 -157.24 -26.38
N ILE A 96 19.46 -157.29 -25.06
CA ILE A 96 18.59 -156.38 -24.29
C ILE A 96 19.29 -155.04 -23.98
N ALA A 97 20.63 -154.99 -24.07
CA ALA A 97 21.42 -153.82 -23.68
C ALA A 97 21.23 -152.60 -24.59
N LEU A 98 21.10 -152.79 -25.91
CA LEU A 98 21.03 -151.68 -26.88
C LEU A 98 19.72 -150.85 -26.77
N PRO A 99 18.51 -151.46 -26.69
CA PRO A 99 17.28 -150.70 -26.46
C PRO A 99 17.28 -149.95 -25.12
N LEU A 100 17.84 -150.53 -24.06
CA LEU A 100 17.96 -149.88 -22.75
C LEU A 100 18.94 -148.69 -22.78
N LEU A 101 20.04 -148.79 -23.54
CA LEU A 101 21.00 -147.69 -23.72
C LEU A 101 20.33 -146.51 -24.43
N ILE A 102 19.62 -146.76 -25.54
CA ILE A 102 18.91 -145.73 -26.30
C ILE A 102 17.82 -145.06 -25.43
N MET A 103 17.07 -145.83 -24.64
CA MET A 103 16.10 -145.26 -23.69
C MET A 103 16.78 -144.38 -22.64
N LYS A 104 17.96 -144.78 -22.13
CA LYS A 104 18.71 -144.00 -21.14
C LYS A 104 19.28 -142.71 -21.70
N ASP A 105 19.79 -142.71 -22.94
CA ASP A 105 20.22 -141.50 -23.64
C ASP A 105 19.04 -140.55 -23.89
N MET A 106 17.87 -141.09 -24.24
CA MET A 106 16.62 -140.33 -24.41
C MET A 106 16.16 -139.68 -23.09
N GLU A 107 16.28 -140.40 -21.97
CA GLU A 107 16.02 -139.86 -20.64
C GLU A 107 17.02 -138.78 -20.22
N ASP A 108 18.32 -138.94 -20.53
CA ASP A 108 19.34 -137.94 -20.21
C ASP A 108 19.18 -136.68 -21.06
N LEU A 109 18.76 -136.81 -22.32
CA LEU A 109 18.27 -135.70 -23.14
C LEU A 109 17.04 -135.04 -22.49
N GLY A 110 16.05 -135.82 -22.06
CA GLY A 110 14.87 -135.33 -21.36
C GLY A 110 15.21 -134.56 -20.08
N ARG A 111 16.15 -135.07 -19.26
CA ARG A 111 16.67 -134.40 -18.05
C ARG A 111 17.39 -133.09 -18.38
N LYS A 112 18.24 -133.06 -19.42
CA LYS A 112 18.93 -131.83 -19.88
C LYS A 112 17.94 -130.78 -20.38
N TRP A 113 16.97 -131.16 -21.21
CA TRP A 113 15.93 -130.26 -21.69
C TRP A 113 15.06 -129.72 -20.56
N LYS A 114 14.67 -130.58 -19.61
CA LYS A 114 13.94 -130.18 -18.40
C LYS A 114 14.71 -129.16 -17.56
N GLY A 115 15.97 -129.42 -17.24
CA GLY A 115 16.82 -128.48 -16.49
C GLY A 115 17.04 -127.15 -17.23
N SER A 116 17.20 -127.18 -18.56
CA SER A 116 17.26 -125.96 -19.37
C SER A 116 15.95 -125.17 -19.32
N LEU A 117 14.80 -125.84 -19.38
CA LEU A 117 13.48 -125.21 -19.29
C LEU A 117 13.23 -124.61 -17.90
N GLU A 118 13.62 -125.30 -16.83
CA GLU A 118 13.53 -124.81 -15.44
C GLU A 118 14.42 -123.57 -15.22
N ASN A 119 15.61 -123.53 -15.83
CA ASN A 119 16.46 -122.34 -15.85
C ASN A 119 15.79 -121.18 -16.60
N PHE A 120 15.27 -121.40 -17.81
CA PHE A 120 14.54 -120.37 -18.57
C PHE A 120 13.29 -119.86 -17.84
N VAL A 121 12.53 -120.74 -17.17
CA VAL A 121 11.37 -120.32 -16.36
C VAL A 121 11.82 -119.47 -15.17
N SER A 122 12.89 -119.86 -14.48
CA SER A 122 13.45 -119.11 -13.35
C SER A 122 13.99 -117.74 -13.76
N GLU A 123 14.63 -117.64 -14.93
CA GLU A 123 15.11 -116.38 -15.51
C GLU A 123 13.94 -115.48 -15.93
N ASN A 124 12.92 -116.03 -16.59
CA ASN A 124 11.69 -115.30 -16.94
C ASN A 124 10.97 -114.76 -15.70
N MET A 125 10.99 -115.46 -14.56
CA MET A 125 10.42 -114.95 -13.31
C MET A 125 11.24 -113.79 -12.73
N LYS A 126 12.58 -113.87 -12.72
CA LYS A 126 13.45 -112.74 -12.33
C LYS A 126 13.24 -111.51 -13.22
N LEU A 127 13.15 -111.71 -14.53
CA LEU A 127 12.84 -110.64 -15.49
C LEU A 127 11.45 -110.06 -15.27
N HIS A 128 10.45 -110.88 -14.90
CA HIS A 128 9.13 -110.40 -14.54
C HIS A 128 9.17 -109.49 -13.31
N ASP A 129 9.85 -109.92 -12.24
CA ASP A 129 9.99 -109.13 -11.00
C ASP A 129 10.70 -107.80 -11.25
N GLN A 130 11.81 -107.81 -12.01
CA GLN A 130 12.50 -106.59 -12.44
C GLN A 130 11.59 -105.66 -13.26
N VAL A 131 10.77 -106.20 -14.16
CA VAL A 131 9.80 -105.41 -14.93
C VAL A 131 8.70 -104.83 -14.03
N GLN A 132 8.29 -105.52 -12.96
CA GLN A 132 7.33 -104.98 -11.99
C GLN A 132 7.96 -103.91 -11.10
N GLU A 133 9.22 -104.05 -10.72
CA GLU A 133 9.99 -103.04 -9.98
C GLU A 133 10.15 -101.76 -10.81
N LEU A 134 10.66 -101.86 -12.04
CA LEU A 134 10.77 -100.74 -12.97
C LEU A 134 9.43 -100.05 -13.26
N LYS A 135 8.30 -100.77 -13.22
CA LYS A 135 6.95 -100.17 -13.31
C LYS A 135 6.58 -99.34 -12.09
N ARG A 136 6.99 -99.74 -10.88
CA ARG A 136 6.79 -98.96 -9.65
C ARG A 136 7.65 -97.70 -9.69
N ASP A 137 8.95 -97.84 -9.96
CA ASP A 137 9.88 -96.72 -10.05
C ASP A 137 9.45 -95.69 -11.08
N LYS A 138 9.00 -96.15 -12.26
CA LYS A 138 8.42 -95.30 -13.29
C LYS A 138 7.18 -94.55 -12.78
N LYS A 139 6.27 -95.22 -12.07
CA LYS A 139 5.07 -94.58 -11.50
C LYS A 139 5.44 -93.52 -10.47
N GLU A 140 6.38 -93.82 -9.57
CA GLU A 140 6.86 -92.84 -8.60
C GLU A 140 7.55 -91.64 -9.28
N ALA A 141 8.34 -91.88 -10.33
CA ALA A 141 8.95 -90.81 -11.13
C ALA A 141 7.89 -89.94 -11.83
N GLU A 142 6.83 -90.54 -12.39
CA GLU A 142 5.69 -89.81 -12.96
C GLU A 142 4.92 -89.00 -11.90
N GLU A 143 4.75 -89.52 -10.68
CA GLU A 143 4.10 -88.80 -9.57
C GLU A 143 4.99 -87.64 -9.06
N ARG A 144 6.31 -87.84 -8.93
CA ARG A 144 7.28 -86.78 -8.64
C ARG A 144 7.29 -85.69 -9.71
N ALA A 145 7.26 -86.07 -10.99
CA ALA A 145 7.20 -85.13 -12.11
C ALA A 145 5.90 -84.31 -12.10
N ARG A 146 4.73 -84.92 -11.87
CA ARG A 146 3.47 -84.18 -11.72
C ARG A 146 3.45 -83.23 -10.51
N LYS A 147 4.14 -83.55 -9.42
CA LYS A 147 4.26 -82.65 -8.27
C LYS A 147 5.09 -81.42 -8.64
N ALA A 148 6.25 -81.63 -9.27
CA ALA A 148 7.12 -80.55 -9.75
C ALA A 148 6.40 -79.68 -10.81
N GLU A 149 5.63 -80.27 -11.72
CA GLU A 149 4.82 -79.56 -12.72
C GLU A 149 3.82 -78.60 -12.05
N LYS A 150 3.08 -79.05 -11.03
CA LYS A 150 2.15 -78.20 -10.26
C LYS A 150 2.85 -77.09 -9.46
N GLU A 151 4.02 -77.38 -8.90
CA GLU A 151 4.83 -76.38 -8.19
C GLU A 151 5.34 -75.30 -9.17
N MET A 152 5.74 -75.70 -10.38
CA MET A 152 6.09 -74.78 -11.47
C MET A 152 4.88 -73.98 -11.97
N GLU A 153 3.70 -74.58 -12.12
CA GLU A 153 2.46 -73.89 -12.48
C GLU A 153 2.10 -72.80 -11.46
N SER A 154 2.17 -73.12 -10.16
CA SER A 154 1.96 -72.14 -9.08
C SER A 154 2.97 -71.01 -9.14
N ALA A 155 4.26 -71.31 -9.27
CA ALA A 155 5.32 -70.31 -9.39
C ALA A 155 5.17 -69.44 -10.65
N VAL A 156 4.68 -69.99 -11.76
CA VAL A 156 4.37 -69.22 -12.98
C VAL A 156 3.18 -68.28 -12.76
N ALA A 157 2.13 -68.73 -12.07
CA ALA A 157 0.99 -67.88 -11.71
C ALA A 157 1.40 -66.71 -10.79
N ASP A 158 2.26 -66.97 -9.79
CA ASP A 158 2.81 -65.92 -8.92
C ASP A 158 3.69 -64.93 -9.70
N ASN A 159 4.54 -65.41 -10.62
CA ASN A 159 5.31 -64.54 -11.52
C ASN A 159 4.41 -63.69 -12.43
N MET A 160 3.29 -64.22 -12.94
CA MET A 160 2.32 -63.43 -13.70
C MET A 160 1.69 -62.31 -12.84
N LYS A 161 1.35 -62.61 -11.59
CA LYS A 161 0.79 -61.63 -10.64
C LYS A 161 1.81 -60.54 -10.28
N LEU A 162 3.05 -60.91 -9.98
CA LEU A 162 4.14 -59.96 -9.73
C LEU A 162 4.43 -59.07 -10.94
N ASN A 163 4.41 -59.64 -12.16
CA ASN A 163 4.59 -58.86 -13.38
C ASN A 163 3.43 -57.87 -13.65
N ALA A 164 2.19 -58.23 -13.30
CA ALA A 164 1.06 -57.30 -13.35
C ALA A 164 1.22 -56.14 -12.36
N GLN A 165 1.62 -56.43 -11.12
CA GLN A 165 1.92 -55.41 -10.09
C GLN A 165 3.10 -54.49 -10.50
N LEU A 166 4.12 -55.05 -11.17
CA LEU A 166 5.22 -54.27 -11.72
C LEU A 166 4.74 -53.29 -12.79
N GLN A 167 3.90 -53.73 -13.73
CA GLN A 167 3.33 -52.85 -14.76
C GLN A 167 2.44 -51.74 -14.17
N GLU A 168 1.66 -52.05 -13.12
CA GLU A 168 0.88 -51.05 -12.39
C GLU A 168 1.79 -50.01 -11.72
N SER A 169 2.88 -50.46 -11.07
CA SER A 169 3.90 -49.57 -10.49
C SER A 169 4.58 -48.69 -11.54
N GLU A 170 4.90 -49.22 -12.72
CA GLU A 170 5.47 -48.47 -13.85
C GLU A 170 4.50 -47.43 -14.44
N ILE A 171 3.18 -47.65 -14.36
CA ILE A 171 2.18 -46.65 -14.75
C ILE A 171 2.10 -45.55 -13.69
N ASN A 172 1.96 -45.92 -12.42
CA ASN A 172 1.92 -44.97 -11.29
C ASN A 172 3.18 -44.09 -11.23
N LYS A 173 4.36 -44.65 -11.55
CA LYS A 173 5.62 -43.90 -11.65
C LYS A 173 5.57 -42.86 -12.77
N ARG A 174 5.08 -43.20 -13.96
CA ARG A 174 4.94 -42.26 -15.08
C ARG A 174 3.94 -41.15 -14.79
N GLU A 175 2.80 -41.48 -14.17
CA GLU A 175 1.84 -40.46 -13.71
C GLU A 175 2.44 -39.51 -12.66
N ALA A 176 3.32 -40.01 -11.78
CA ALA A 176 4.04 -39.19 -10.82
C ALA A 176 5.08 -38.28 -11.51
N GLU A 177 5.82 -38.80 -12.49
CA GLU A 177 6.77 -38.04 -13.32
C GLU A 177 6.04 -36.91 -14.09
N ASP A 178 4.89 -37.19 -14.70
CA ASP A 178 4.07 -36.16 -15.37
C ASP A 178 3.56 -35.08 -14.40
N ARG A 179 3.20 -35.44 -13.16
CA ARG A 179 2.81 -34.47 -12.12
C ARG A 179 3.99 -33.60 -11.68
N VAL A 180 5.20 -34.16 -11.58
CA VAL A 180 6.42 -33.39 -11.28
C VAL A 180 6.71 -32.40 -12.40
N LEU A 181 6.63 -32.81 -13.67
CA LEU A 181 6.81 -31.89 -14.81
C LEU A 181 5.78 -30.75 -14.82
N GLN A 182 4.53 -31.01 -14.44
CA GLN A 182 3.53 -29.95 -14.26
C GLN A 182 3.89 -29.00 -13.11
N LEU A 183 4.34 -29.53 -11.96
CA LEU A 183 4.78 -28.71 -10.82
C LEU A 183 6.01 -27.86 -11.15
N ASP A 184 6.96 -28.37 -11.93
CA ASP A 184 8.13 -27.62 -12.40
C ASP A 184 7.73 -26.46 -13.34
N PHE A 185 6.73 -26.67 -14.21
CA PHE A 185 6.17 -25.60 -15.04
C PHE A 185 5.47 -24.52 -14.20
N PHE A 186 4.67 -24.92 -13.20
CA PHE A 186 4.02 -23.98 -12.29
C PHE A 186 5.03 -23.24 -11.40
N SER A 187 6.07 -23.91 -10.90
CA SER A 187 7.09 -23.30 -10.05
C SER A 187 7.91 -22.26 -10.82
N GLY A 188 8.26 -22.52 -12.08
CA GLY A 188 8.88 -21.53 -12.97
C GLY A 188 8.00 -20.31 -13.22
N SER A 189 6.68 -20.52 -13.39
CA SER A 189 5.70 -19.43 -13.54
C SER A 189 5.58 -18.59 -12.26
N VAL A 190 5.54 -19.23 -11.08
CA VAL A 190 5.51 -18.56 -9.78
C VAL A 190 6.82 -17.80 -9.51
N ALA A 191 7.97 -18.36 -9.89
CA ALA A 191 9.27 -17.69 -9.74
C ALA A 191 9.33 -16.40 -10.58
N ALA A 192 8.82 -16.42 -11.82
CA ALA A 192 8.74 -15.22 -12.66
C ALA A 192 7.83 -14.13 -12.05
N VAL A 193 6.66 -14.52 -11.51
CA VAL A 193 5.75 -13.58 -10.81
C VAL A 193 6.40 -13.01 -9.55
N ASN A 194 7.08 -13.83 -8.75
CA ASN A 194 7.79 -13.37 -7.54
C ASN A 194 8.92 -12.38 -7.88
N MET A 195 9.64 -12.61 -8.99
CA MET A 195 10.69 -11.69 -9.45
C MET A 195 10.11 -10.34 -9.91
N ASP A 196 8.99 -10.33 -10.64
CA ASP A 196 8.27 -9.10 -10.99
C ASP A 196 7.73 -8.35 -9.75
N LEU A 197 7.20 -9.09 -8.76
CA LEU A 197 6.77 -8.51 -7.48
C LEU A 197 7.94 -7.90 -6.69
N HIS A 198 9.10 -8.56 -6.63
CA HIS A 198 10.30 -8.00 -5.98
C HIS A 198 10.79 -6.72 -6.67
N ASN A 199 10.83 -6.70 -8.01
CA ASN A 199 11.17 -5.49 -8.76
C ASN A 199 10.19 -4.34 -8.47
N LYS A 200 8.88 -4.62 -8.39
CA LYS A 200 7.85 -3.63 -8.03
C LYS A 200 8.01 -3.11 -6.59
N ILE A 201 8.37 -3.97 -5.65
CA ILE A 201 8.65 -3.57 -4.27
C ILE A 201 9.86 -2.62 -4.24
N GLU A 202 10.96 -2.95 -4.93
CA GLU A 202 12.15 -2.09 -4.99
C GLU A 202 11.85 -0.71 -5.61
N VAL A 203 11.01 -0.64 -6.66
CA VAL A 203 10.55 0.64 -7.22
C VAL A 203 9.76 1.45 -6.18
N LEU A 204 8.81 0.83 -5.49
CA LEU A 204 7.99 1.49 -4.46
C LEU A 204 8.82 1.95 -3.25
N GLU A 205 9.83 1.19 -2.83
CA GLU A 205 10.75 1.58 -1.75
C GLU A 205 11.57 2.82 -2.14
N ASN A 206 12.06 2.88 -3.39
CA ASN A 206 12.77 4.03 -3.92
C ASN A 206 11.87 5.28 -4.04
N GLU A 207 10.62 5.12 -4.50
CA GLU A 207 9.64 6.20 -4.54
C GLU A 207 9.28 6.72 -3.14
N ASN A 208 9.08 5.82 -2.17
CA ASN A 208 8.78 6.15 -0.78
C ASN A 208 9.97 6.87 -0.11
N LYS A 209 11.21 6.44 -0.36
CA LYS A 209 12.42 7.16 0.05
C LYS A 209 12.44 8.59 -0.51
N LYS A 210 12.17 8.75 -1.81
CA LYS A 210 12.09 10.07 -2.47
C LYS A 210 10.93 10.93 -1.94
N ALA A 211 9.81 10.33 -1.54
CA ALA A 211 8.70 11.04 -0.89
C ALA A 211 9.11 11.52 0.53
N LYS A 212 9.79 10.67 1.30
CA LYS A 212 10.30 10.97 2.64
C LYS A 212 11.34 12.09 2.63
N ASP A 213 12.22 12.13 1.63
CA ASP A 213 13.23 13.19 1.54
C ASP A 213 12.59 14.55 1.15
N ARG A 214 11.60 14.57 0.26
CA ARG A 214 10.78 15.78 0.00
C ARG A 214 9.99 16.25 1.22
N ALA A 215 9.51 15.33 2.06
CA ALA A 215 8.78 15.68 3.28
C ALA A 215 9.70 16.42 4.27
N LYS A 216 10.94 15.97 4.46
CA LYS A 216 11.95 16.69 5.28
C LYS A 216 12.29 18.07 4.72
N GLU A 217 12.40 18.18 3.39
CA GLU A 217 12.65 19.46 2.71
C GLU A 217 11.51 20.45 3.03
N ALA A 218 10.25 20.04 2.83
CA ALA A 218 9.08 20.84 3.18
C ALA A 218 8.96 21.14 4.70
N GLU A 219 9.37 20.22 5.58
CA GLU A 219 9.47 20.48 7.03
C GLU A 219 10.46 21.61 7.31
N SER A 220 11.66 21.59 6.70
CA SER A 220 12.68 22.63 6.88
C SER A 220 12.30 23.98 6.27
N GLU A 221 11.59 23.99 5.14
CA GLU A 221 10.98 25.20 4.58
C GLU A 221 9.93 25.78 5.53
N MET A 222 9.07 24.93 6.09
CA MET A 222 8.03 25.35 7.03
C MET A 222 8.63 25.87 8.35
N GLU A 223 9.72 25.29 8.86
CA GLU A 223 10.47 25.83 10.01
C GLU A 223 11.01 27.24 9.71
N SER A 224 11.55 27.47 8.50
CA SER A 224 12.01 28.80 8.07
C SER A 224 10.87 29.81 8.01
N VAL A 225 9.72 29.44 7.42
CA VAL A 225 8.52 30.30 7.36
C VAL A 225 7.96 30.58 8.76
N VAL A 226 7.99 29.61 9.68
CA VAL A 226 7.59 29.83 11.08
C VAL A 226 8.55 30.81 11.79
N ALA A 227 9.86 30.74 11.52
CA ALA A 227 10.83 31.68 12.06
C ALA A 227 10.60 33.12 11.54
N GLU A 228 10.28 33.28 10.25
CA GLU A 228 9.92 34.58 9.66
C GLU A 228 8.62 35.14 10.25
N ASN A 229 7.58 34.31 10.41
CA ASN A 229 6.33 34.72 11.05
C ASN A 229 6.52 35.17 12.51
N ARG A 230 7.41 34.52 13.27
CA ARG A 230 7.79 34.99 14.63
C ARG A 230 8.39 36.40 14.58
N LYS A 231 9.34 36.64 13.67
CA LYS A 231 9.97 37.96 13.48
C LYS A 231 8.96 39.04 13.08
N LEU A 232 8.01 38.73 12.20
CA LEU A 232 6.93 39.65 11.80
C LEU A 232 5.99 39.95 12.98
N ASN A 233 5.65 38.95 13.79
CA ASN A 233 4.86 39.13 15.00
C ASN A 233 5.57 40.02 16.04
N ASP A 234 6.88 39.83 16.25
CA ASP A 234 7.68 40.68 17.15
C ASP A 234 7.72 42.14 16.65
N GLN A 235 7.84 42.35 15.34
CA GLN A 235 7.73 43.69 14.73
C GLN A 235 6.34 44.29 14.92
N LEU A 236 5.29 43.50 14.77
CA LEU A 236 3.90 43.93 14.97
C LEU A 236 3.67 44.39 16.42
N GLN A 237 4.15 43.66 17.43
CA GLN A 237 4.08 44.09 18.84
C GLN A 237 4.78 45.43 19.09
N VAL A 238 5.92 45.68 18.43
CA VAL A 238 6.62 46.98 18.52
C VAL A 238 5.76 48.11 17.92
N VAL A 239 5.11 47.88 16.77
CA VAL A 239 4.23 48.85 16.12
C VAL A 239 2.97 49.11 16.97
N GLU A 240 2.35 48.08 17.54
CA GLU A 240 1.23 48.24 18.49
C GLU A 240 1.63 49.08 19.71
N GLY A 241 2.82 48.81 20.28
CA GLY A 241 3.38 49.60 21.38
C GLY A 241 3.65 51.07 21.01
N GLN A 242 3.99 51.36 19.75
CA GLN A 242 4.09 52.74 19.25
C GLN A 242 2.73 53.39 19.03
N ALA A 243 1.75 52.66 18.48
CA ALA A 243 0.39 53.15 18.26
C ALA A 243 -0.30 53.55 19.58
N VAL A 244 -0.11 52.77 20.65
CA VAL A 244 -0.63 53.12 22.00
C VAL A 244 0.00 54.41 22.53
N LYS A 245 1.32 54.62 22.35
CA LYS A 245 2.00 55.87 22.73
C LYS A 245 1.49 57.07 21.94
N LEU A 246 1.31 56.92 20.62
CA LEU A 246 0.73 57.94 19.76
C LEU A 246 -0.70 58.29 20.16
N LYS A 247 -1.54 57.29 20.47
CA LYS A 247 -2.90 57.51 20.96
C LYS A 247 -2.92 58.34 22.25
N TYR A 248 -2.10 57.97 23.24
CA TYR A 248 -1.95 58.73 24.48
C TYR A 248 -1.50 60.18 24.24
N PHE A 249 -0.56 60.39 23.31
CA PHE A 249 -0.12 61.73 22.94
C PHE A 249 -1.24 62.55 22.27
N CYS A 250 -2.01 61.95 21.36
CA CYS A 250 -3.17 62.60 20.73
C CYS A 250 -4.25 62.98 21.75
N GLU A 251 -4.53 62.13 22.73
CA GLU A 251 -5.45 62.44 23.84
C GLU A 251 -4.95 63.64 24.68
N LYS A 252 -3.65 63.73 24.94
CA LYS A 252 -3.04 64.89 25.63
C LYS A 252 -3.13 66.17 24.80
N VAL A 253 -2.83 66.12 23.51
CA VAL A 253 -2.94 67.28 22.60
C VAL A 253 -4.40 67.74 22.47
N ALA A 254 -5.36 66.81 22.36
CA ALA A 254 -6.78 67.14 22.37
C ALA A 254 -7.20 67.86 23.66
N GLY A 255 -6.74 67.37 24.83
CA GLY A 255 -6.95 68.04 26.11
C GLY A 255 -6.38 69.46 26.17
N VAL A 256 -5.18 69.68 25.62
CA VAL A 256 -4.57 71.03 25.52
C VAL A 256 -5.39 71.93 24.59
N ASN A 257 -5.82 71.44 23.42
CA ASN A 257 -6.65 72.20 22.50
C ASN A 257 -7.98 72.63 23.13
N ILE A 258 -8.66 71.75 23.88
CA ILE A 258 -9.90 72.11 24.61
C ILE A 258 -9.66 73.27 25.59
N VAL A 259 -8.53 73.28 26.30
CA VAL A 259 -8.15 74.37 27.21
C VAL A 259 -7.83 75.67 26.45
N LEU A 260 -7.17 75.57 25.29
CA LEU A 260 -6.87 76.73 24.44
C LEU A 260 -8.15 77.34 23.82
N HIS A 261 -9.07 76.53 23.30
CA HIS A 261 -10.36 77.00 22.79
C HIS A 261 -11.15 77.75 23.87
N ARG A 262 -11.27 77.19 25.07
CA ARG A 262 -11.96 77.87 26.20
C ARG A 262 -11.28 79.18 26.61
N LYS A 263 -9.96 79.28 26.50
CA LYS A 263 -9.22 80.53 26.75
C LYS A 263 -9.47 81.57 25.66
N LEU A 264 -9.56 81.14 24.39
CA LEU A 264 -9.91 82.00 23.26
C LEU A 264 -11.33 82.54 23.42
N GLU A 265 -12.34 81.68 23.62
CA GLU A 265 -13.73 82.09 23.90
C GLU A 265 -13.80 83.11 25.05
N GLY A 266 -13.13 82.83 26.17
CA GLY A 266 -13.07 83.75 27.31
C GLY A 266 -12.28 85.04 27.07
N SER A 267 -11.47 85.11 26.02
CA SER A 267 -10.80 86.34 25.57
C SER A 267 -11.65 87.13 24.56
N GLU A 268 -12.39 86.44 23.69
CA GLU A 268 -13.37 87.02 22.78
C GLU A 268 -14.52 87.66 23.56
N GLU A 269 -15.03 87.00 24.60
CA GLU A 269 -16.08 87.57 25.46
C GLU A 269 -15.60 88.82 26.23
N LYS A 270 -14.32 88.87 26.62
CA LYS A 270 -13.70 90.07 27.21
C LYS A 270 -13.54 91.18 26.19
N ASN A 271 -13.08 90.86 24.98
CA ASN A 271 -12.97 91.84 23.88
C ASN A 271 -14.34 92.42 23.54
N LYS A 272 -15.39 91.59 23.45
CA LYS A 272 -16.76 92.06 23.20
C LYS A 272 -17.24 93.03 24.29
N LYS A 273 -17.02 92.72 25.57
CA LYS A 273 -17.37 93.62 26.68
C LYS A 273 -16.56 94.93 26.65
N ALA A 274 -15.29 94.87 26.28
CA ALA A 274 -14.45 96.06 26.11
C ALA A 274 -14.92 96.91 24.90
N GLU A 275 -15.36 96.29 23.81
CA GLU A 275 -15.92 96.96 22.63
C GLU A 275 -17.27 97.61 22.94
N GLU A 276 -18.13 96.95 23.72
CA GLU A 276 -19.39 97.51 24.22
C GLU A 276 -19.14 98.73 25.13
N GLN A 277 -18.20 98.64 26.06
CA GLN A 277 -17.77 99.77 26.89
C GLN A 277 -17.14 100.91 26.07
N ALA A 278 -16.38 100.59 25.02
CA ALA A 278 -15.83 101.60 24.11
C ALA A 278 -16.94 102.33 23.35
N LYS A 279 -17.95 101.61 22.83
CA LYS A 279 -19.13 102.17 22.17
C LYS A 279 -20.00 103.00 23.11
N GLU A 280 -20.07 102.64 24.39
CA GLU A 280 -20.76 103.44 25.41
C GLU A 280 -20.02 104.77 25.64
N LYS A 281 -18.70 104.73 25.88
CA LYS A 281 -17.87 105.94 26.00
C LYS A 281 -17.83 106.79 24.75
N GLU A 282 -17.92 106.19 23.56
CA GLU A 282 -18.02 106.93 22.30
C GLU A 282 -19.35 107.71 22.22
N LYS A 283 -20.47 107.12 22.67
CA LYS A 283 -21.76 107.84 22.79
C LYS A 283 -21.67 108.98 23.80
N GLU A 284 -21.08 108.74 24.98
CA GLU A 284 -20.84 109.79 25.97
C GLU A 284 -20.02 110.94 25.37
N MET A 285 -18.87 110.62 24.74
CA MET A 285 -18.00 111.61 24.11
C MET A 285 -18.70 112.37 22.96
N LYS A 286 -19.61 111.72 22.23
CA LYS A 286 -20.46 112.37 21.23
C LYS A 286 -21.47 113.34 21.86
N THR A 287 -22.11 112.98 22.97
CA THR A 287 -22.99 113.93 23.69
C THR A 287 -22.22 115.16 24.21
N ILE A 288 -21.00 114.95 24.72
CA ILE A 288 -20.11 116.05 25.14
C ILE A 288 -19.72 116.95 23.96
N LEU A 289 -19.46 116.38 22.77
CA LEU A 289 -19.20 117.15 21.55
C LEU A 289 -20.42 117.96 21.11
N ASP A 290 -21.61 117.38 21.14
CA ASP A 290 -22.86 118.08 20.79
C ASP A 290 -23.17 119.23 21.79
N ASP A 291 -22.89 119.04 23.08
CA ASP A 291 -23.03 120.09 24.09
C ASP A 291 -21.94 121.18 23.97
N ASN A 292 -20.71 120.82 23.63
CA ASN A 292 -19.65 121.77 23.29
C ASN A 292 -20.00 122.59 22.03
N ALA A 293 -20.67 122.00 21.04
CA ALA A 293 -21.17 122.74 19.88
C ALA A 293 -22.26 123.76 20.29
N LYS A 294 -23.22 123.38 21.13
CA LYS A 294 -24.23 124.31 21.69
C LYS A 294 -23.60 125.44 22.49
N LEU A 295 -22.57 125.15 23.30
CA LEU A 295 -21.80 126.16 24.02
C LEU A 295 -21.04 127.10 23.07
N SER A 296 -20.46 126.57 21.99
CA SER A 296 -19.83 127.38 20.94
C SER A 296 -20.83 128.33 20.27
N ASP A 297 -22.04 127.86 19.94
CA ASP A 297 -23.12 128.71 19.40
C ASP A 297 -23.57 129.78 20.41
N GLN A 298 -23.61 129.48 21.70
CA GLN A 298 -23.87 130.46 22.75
C GLN A 298 -22.74 131.50 22.84
N ILE A 299 -21.48 131.09 22.76
CA ILE A 299 -20.31 131.98 22.71
C ILE A 299 -20.36 132.86 21.45
N GLN A 300 -20.74 132.33 20.29
CA GLN A 300 -20.92 133.13 19.07
C GLN A 300 -22.05 134.16 19.21
N LYS A 301 -23.18 133.79 19.84
CA LYS A 301 -24.27 134.73 20.15
C LYS A 301 -23.82 135.83 21.11
N LEU A 302 -23.09 135.48 22.18
CA LEU A 302 -22.49 136.44 23.11
C LEU A 302 -21.48 137.35 22.41
N ASN A 303 -20.64 136.82 21.51
CA ASN A 303 -19.72 137.62 20.71
C ASN A 303 -20.44 138.56 19.73
N LYS A 304 -21.60 138.17 19.19
CA LYS A 304 -22.44 139.05 18.37
C LYS A 304 -23.04 140.19 19.21
N ILE A 305 -23.59 139.87 20.38
CA ILE A 305 -24.09 140.86 21.34
C ILE A 305 -22.97 141.81 21.79
N ASN A 306 -21.77 141.29 22.10
CA ASN A 306 -20.61 142.13 22.42
C ASN A 306 -20.26 143.05 21.26
N LYS A 307 -20.23 142.57 20.00
CA LYS A 307 -20.00 143.44 18.83
C LYS A 307 -21.07 144.52 18.68
N GLU A 308 -22.34 144.22 18.96
CA GLU A 308 -23.44 145.19 18.95
C GLU A 308 -23.29 146.23 20.09
N ILE A 309 -22.87 145.81 21.29
CA ILE A 309 -22.53 146.70 22.41
C ILE A 309 -21.32 147.58 22.05
N THR A 310 -20.25 147.03 21.46
CA THR A 310 -19.07 147.80 21.04
C THR A 310 -19.41 148.77 19.90
N ALA A 311 -20.30 148.38 18.97
CA ALA A 311 -20.80 149.26 17.94
C ALA A 311 -21.65 150.41 18.53
N PHE A 312 -22.53 150.12 19.50
CA PHE A 312 -23.31 151.12 20.23
C PHE A 312 -22.41 152.09 21.02
N ALA A 313 -21.40 151.58 21.72
CA ALA A 313 -20.41 152.37 22.43
C ALA A 313 -19.61 153.28 21.48
N ASN A 314 -19.15 152.76 20.33
CA ASN A 314 -18.42 153.54 19.33
C ASN A 314 -19.31 154.59 18.62
N ASN A 315 -20.59 154.30 18.40
CA ASN A 315 -21.54 155.25 17.81
C ASN A 315 -21.88 156.38 18.81
N SER A 316 -22.00 156.03 20.10
CA SER A 316 -22.12 157.00 21.20
C SER A 316 -20.87 157.87 21.35
N LYS A 317 -19.67 157.27 21.25
CA LYS A 317 -18.38 157.96 21.23
C LYS A 317 -18.27 158.93 20.05
N ARG A 318 -18.71 158.54 18.83
CA ARG A 318 -18.81 159.46 17.67
C ARG A 318 -19.77 160.62 17.92
N LYS A 319 -20.94 160.37 18.52
CA LYS A 319 -21.88 161.46 18.89
C LYS A 319 -21.25 162.45 19.87
N LEU A 320 -20.53 161.97 20.88
CA LEU A 320 -19.81 162.83 21.83
C LEU A 320 -18.65 163.59 21.15
N GLN A 321 -17.88 162.94 20.27
CA GLN A 321 -16.82 163.61 19.49
C GLN A 321 -17.39 164.66 18.51
N SER A 322 -18.57 164.43 17.93
CA SER A 322 -19.27 165.40 17.07
C SER A 322 -19.80 166.62 17.84
N VAL A 323 -20.02 166.51 19.15
CA VAL A 323 -20.40 167.64 20.01
C VAL A 323 -19.16 168.39 20.53
N LEU A 324 -18.05 167.69 20.81
CA LEU A 324 -16.78 168.33 21.16
C LEU A 324 -16.15 169.12 20.00
N ALA A 325 -16.27 168.65 18.76
CA ALA A 325 -15.69 169.32 17.60
C ALA A 325 -16.40 170.64 17.21
N ALA A 326 -17.55 170.95 17.81
CA ALA A 326 -18.33 172.15 17.50
C ALA A 326 -18.14 173.29 18.53
N ASN A 327 -17.52 173.04 19.69
CA ASN A 327 -17.52 173.96 20.84
C ASN A 327 -16.17 174.00 21.59
N MET A 328 -15.06 174.25 20.89
CA MET A 328 -13.88 174.88 21.50
C MET A 328 -13.19 175.83 20.51
N ASP A 329 -13.67 177.06 20.52
CA ASP A 329 -12.87 178.27 20.28
C ASP A 329 -12.86 179.05 21.62
N LEU A 330 -11.79 179.78 21.96
CA LEU A 330 -11.47 180.33 23.31
C LEU A 330 -10.80 179.39 24.34
N ASP A 331 -9.58 178.97 24.01
CA ASP A 331 -8.30 179.35 24.66
C ASP A 331 -8.19 179.51 26.22
N LYS A 332 -7.08 178.97 26.76
CA LYS A 332 -6.40 179.17 28.09
C LYS A 332 -6.74 178.28 29.32
N ARG A 333 -5.84 177.29 29.52
CA ARG A 333 -5.02 177.02 30.73
C ARG A 333 -5.66 176.95 32.15
N GLY A 334 -5.68 175.73 32.73
CA GLY A 334 -5.05 175.48 34.05
C GLY A 334 -5.85 174.81 35.19
N VAL A 335 -5.16 173.94 35.95
CA VAL A 335 -5.36 173.51 37.36
C VAL A 335 -6.27 172.30 37.70
N GLU A 336 -5.59 171.14 37.84
CA GLU A 336 -5.61 170.13 38.93
C GLU A 336 -6.85 169.41 39.53
N ARG A 337 -6.59 168.12 39.87
CA ARG A 337 -7.21 167.18 40.87
C ARG A 337 -8.63 166.61 40.63
N ALA A 338 -8.70 165.30 40.33
CA ALA A 338 -9.14 164.23 41.26
C ALA A 338 -9.52 162.88 40.57
N THR A 339 -8.94 161.78 41.08
CA THR A 339 -9.48 160.41 41.29
C THR A 339 -10.31 159.63 40.22
N LEU A 340 -9.80 158.43 39.89
CA LEU A 340 -10.37 157.11 39.44
C LEU A 340 -11.91 156.83 39.54
N PRO A 341 -12.51 155.79 38.89
CA PRO A 341 -11.94 154.59 38.20
C PRO A 341 -12.61 154.15 36.85
N ASP A 342 -12.32 152.91 36.39
CA ASP A 342 -12.97 152.08 35.33
C ASP A 342 -12.80 152.45 33.85
N LYS A 343 -12.83 151.53 32.85
CA LYS A 343 -12.44 150.09 32.70
C LYS A 343 -12.45 149.75 31.19
N GLY A 344 -11.73 148.70 30.76
CA GLY A 344 -11.67 148.24 29.34
C GLY A 344 -10.25 147.84 28.94
N LEU A 345 -9.74 146.61 29.08
CA LEU A 345 -10.33 145.26 29.02
C LEU A 345 -10.51 144.74 27.58
N GLU A 346 -9.52 143.97 27.12
CA GLU A 346 -9.79 142.70 26.43
C GLU A 346 -9.05 141.55 27.15
N ILE A 347 -9.83 140.61 27.69
CA ILE A 347 -9.60 139.15 27.74
C ILE A 347 -8.30 138.73 28.48
N VAL A 348 -8.23 138.36 29.78
CA VAL A 348 -9.08 137.51 30.66
C VAL A 348 -9.24 136.06 30.13
N GLY A 349 -8.96 134.97 30.86
CA GLY A 349 -8.51 134.79 32.26
C GLY A 349 -7.23 133.95 32.37
N VAL A 350 -6.46 133.93 33.47
CA VAL A 350 -6.80 133.92 34.92
C VAL A 350 -7.12 132.51 35.45
N GLU A 351 -6.03 131.84 35.81
CA GLU A 351 -5.75 131.25 37.14
C GLU A 351 -6.21 129.84 37.57
N ASN A 352 -5.38 129.36 38.50
CA ASN A 352 -5.54 128.30 39.50
C ASN A 352 -5.51 126.85 38.99
N MET A 353 -4.40 126.14 39.20
CA MET A 353 -3.88 125.68 40.50
C MET A 353 -4.89 124.84 41.29
N LYS A 354 -4.66 123.52 41.32
CA LYS A 354 -4.85 122.76 42.55
C LYS A 354 -3.88 121.58 42.65
N GLU A 355 -2.92 121.69 43.56
CA GLU A 355 -2.20 120.54 44.06
C GLU A 355 -3.12 119.59 44.84
N LYS A 356 -2.74 118.30 44.86
CA LYS A 356 -2.89 117.34 45.97
C LYS A 356 -4.27 117.17 46.62
N LEU A 357 -4.71 115.91 46.59
CA LEU A 357 -4.83 115.13 47.84
C LEU A 357 -4.31 113.70 47.61
N GLN A 358 -3.68 113.13 48.63
CA GLN A 358 -3.01 111.82 48.62
C GLN A 358 -3.77 110.78 49.46
N GLY A 359 -3.44 109.50 49.29
CA GLY A 359 -3.84 108.37 50.16
C GLY A 359 -4.82 107.42 49.45
N ILE A 360 -4.71 106.09 49.57
CA ILE A 360 -4.04 105.24 50.58
C ILE A 360 -3.45 103.97 49.91
N SER A 361 -2.17 103.67 50.21
CA SER A 361 -1.53 102.38 50.61
C SER A 361 -2.00 101.01 50.03
N HIS A 362 -1.16 99.99 49.76
CA HIS A 362 0.11 99.56 50.41
C HIS A 362 1.06 98.71 49.51
N LYS A 363 2.39 98.83 49.77
CA LYS A 363 3.49 97.81 49.67
C LYS A 363 3.90 97.26 48.27
N LYS A 364 5.15 97.43 47.76
CA LYS A 364 6.50 96.91 48.17
C LYS A 364 6.78 95.50 47.54
N SER A 365 7.89 95.14 46.87
CA SER A 365 9.23 95.75 46.61
C SER A 365 9.99 95.11 45.41
N GLU A 366 10.85 95.91 44.76
CA GLU A 366 12.24 95.63 44.28
C GLU A 366 12.65 94.51 43.27
N GLN A 367 13.62 94.92 42.43
CA GLN A 367 14.74 94.19 41.80
C GLN A 367 14.57 93.27 40.56
N THR A 368 14.64 93.92 39.38
CA THR A 368 15.72 93.87 38.36
C THR A 368 16.58 92.60 38.13
N VAL A 369 16.90 92.39 36.83
CA VAL A 369 18.08 91.72 36.20
C VAL A 369 17.84 90.37 35.48
N GLU A 370 17.82 90.49 34.14
CA GLU A 370 18.41 89.66 33.08
C GLU A 370 18.10 88.15 32.86
N THR A 371 18.35 87.77 31.61
CA THR A 371 18.32 86.44 30.99
C THR A 371 19.71 86.26 30.36
N PRO A 372 20.42 85.11 30.48
CA PRO A 372 20.29 84.11 29.41
C PRO A 372 20.67 82.63 29.71
N SER A 373 20.23 81.75 28.79
CA SER A 373 20.92 80.53 28.30
C SER A 373 21.05 79.24 29.14
N ALA A 374 21.21 78.15 28.39
CA ALA A 374 21.78 76.82 28.69
C ALA A 374 20.95 75.73 29.44
N THR A 375 20.78 74.60 28.73
CA THR A 375 20.66 73.20 29.22
C THR A 375 21.95 72.74 29.97
N PRO A 376 22.03 71.62 30.74
CA PRO A 376 21.38 70.30 30.49
C PRO A 376 21.09 69.34 31.69
N THR A 377 20.54 68.14 31.35
CA THR A 377 20.66 66.78 31.97
C THR A 377 20.69 66.48 33.49
N LYS A 378 19.86 65.46 33.84
CA LYS A 378 20.19 64.16 34.53
C LYS A 378 19.74 63.84 35.98
N ASP A 379 19.10 62.66 36.06
CA ASP A 379 19.23 61.55 37.03
C ASP A 379 18.62 61.55 38.46
N SER A 380 18.30 60.32 38.87
CA SER A 380 17.80 59.82 40.18
C SER A 380 16.31 60.08 40.53
N GLY A 381 15.61 59.19 41.25
CA GLY A 381 16.04 57.91 41.83
C GLY A 381 14.91 56.97 42.33
N VAL A 382 15.31 55.75 42.66
CA VAL A 382 14.50 54.55 42.99
C VAL A 382 13.63 54.67 44.25
N LYS A 383 12.42 54.09 44.23
CA LYS A 383 11.79 53.41 45.40
C LYS A 383 10.98 52.16 45.00
N LYS A 384 11.19 51.04 45.73
CA LYS A 384 10.28 49.86 45.86
C LYS A 384 9.33 50.12 47.07
N PRO A 385 8.20 49.42 47.33
CA PRO A 385 8.02 47.97 47.50
C PRO A 385 6.84 47.42 46.62
N THR A 386 6.19 46.26 46.77
CA THR A 386 6.14 45.19 47.81
C THR A 386 5.91 43.81 47.17
N VAL A 387 5.90 42.73 47.96
CA VAL A 387 5.60 41.33 47.55
C VAL A 387 4.17 40.92 47.95
N TRP A 388 3.47 40.17 47.09
CA TRP A 388 2.61 39.06 47.52
C TRP A 388 2.88 37.84 46.63
N ARG A 389 3.09 36.67 47.25
CA ARG A 389 3.44 35.41 46.59
C ARG A 389 2.43 34.35 46.98
N ILE A 390 1.70 33.79 46.01
CA ILE A 390 0.89 32.58 46.20
C ILE A 390 1.65 31.41 45.58
N LYS A 391 1.84 30.33 46.34
CA LYS A 391 2.34 29.04 45.83
C LYS A 391 1.14 28.20 45.37
N MET A 392 1.29 27.53 44.24
CA MET A 392 0.67 26.22 44.00
C MET A 392 1.73 25.29 43.42
N THR A 393 1.72 24.04 43.88
CA THR A 393 2.77 23.04 43.64
C THR A 393 2.47 22.17 42.42
N ALA A 394 3.46 21.96 41.56
CA ALA A 394 3.38 20.97 40.50
C ALA A 394 3.67 19.56 41.05
N THR A 395 2.73 18.63 40.88
CA THR A 395 2.96 17.20 41.11
C THR A 395 3.24 16.53 39.78
N THR A 396 4.49 16.12 39.58
CA THR A 396 4.85 15.25 38.45
C THR A 396 4.37 13.83 38.74
N SER A 397 3.52 13.27 37.89
CA SER A 397 3.18 11.84 37.91
C SER A 397 3.42 11.26 36.53
N SER A 398 4.22 10.19 36.49
CA SER A 398 4.65 9.50 35.28
C SER A 398 4.00 8.12 35.23
N ALA A 399 3.13 7.88 34.24
CA ALA A 399 2.65 6.55 33.90
C ALA A 399 2.25 6.47 32.41
N PRO A 400 2.78 5.50 31.62
CA PRO A 400 2.39 5.29 30.23
C PRO A 400 1.15 4.36 30.09
N PRO A 401 0.40 4.44 28.97
CA PRO A 401 -0.79 3.60 28.74
C PRO A 401 -0.42 2.16 28.31
N PRO A 402 -1.32 1.18 28.53
CA PRO A 402 -1.05 -0.23 28.27
C PRO A 402 -1.10 -0.58 26.77
N LYS A 403 -0.24 -1.52 26.34
CA LYS A 403 -0.32 -2.15 25.02
C LYS A 403 -1.42 -3.22 25.03
N GLY A 404 -2.28 -3.19 24.02
CA GLY A 404 -3.31 -4.21 23.82
C GLY A 404 -2.73 -5.56 23.39
N HIS A 405 -3.50 -6.62 23.66
CA HIS A 405 -3.24 -7.96 23.14
C HIS A 405 -3.42 -8.01 21.61
N TYR A 406 -2.56 -8.79 20.96
CA TYR A 406 -2.86 -9.44 19.68
C TYR A 406 -2.83 -10.96 19.93
N GLU A 407 -3.62 -11.67 19.13
CA GLU A 407 -3.88 -13.12 19.21
C GLU A 407 -2.66 -13.98 18.82
#